data_AF-A0A484H032-F1
#
_entry.id   AF-A0A484H032-F1
#
_cell.length_a   1.000
_cell.length_b   1.000
_cell.length_c   1.000
_cell.angle_alpha   90.00
_cell.angle_beta   90.00
_cell.angle_gamma   90.00
#
_symmetry.space_group_name_H-M   'P 1'
#
loop_
_entity.id
_entity.type
_entity.pdbx_description
1 polymer ?
#
loop_
_entity_poly.entity_id
_entity_poly.type
_entity_poly.pdbx_seq_one_letter_code
_entity_poly.pdbx_strand_id
1 'polypeptide(L)' 'MNRSKCKSSSDVAGTVKKRQEITMETKVKIIERMEQGEKMVDISHSYNMNHSTTGMILKNTDKIMEHVKS' A
#
# COMPACT_ATOMS: atom_id res chain seq x y z
N MET A 1 -19.53 -17.82 6.94
CA MET A 1 -18.59 -16.95 7.69
C MET A 1 -18.89 -15.50 7.34
N ASN A 2 -19.65 -14.82 8.19
CA ASN A 2 -20.12 -13.44 7.98
C ASN A 2 -18.96 -12.45 8.22
N ARG A 3 -18.55 -11.67 7.21
CA ARG A 3 -17.80 -10.44 7.45
C ARG A 3 -18.81 -9.36 7.81
N SER A 4 -18.95 -9.06 9.09
CA SER A 4 -19.71 -7.92 9.59
C SER A 4 -19.21 -6.64 8.92
N LYS A 5 -20.01 -6.11 8.00
CA LYS A 5 -19.77 -4.83 7.34
C LYS A 5 -20.10 -3.73 8.34
N CYS A 6 -19.07 -3.17 8.98
CA CYS A 6 -19.22 -1.99 9.82
C CYS A 6 -19.71 -0.83 8.94
N LYS A 7 -20.97 -0.44 9.12
CA LYS A 7 -21.52 0.85 8.69
C LYS A 7 -21.49 1.77 9.91
N SER A 8 -20.42 2.52 10.11
CA SER A 8 -20.50 3.71 10.95
C SER A 8 -20.97 4.87 10.06
N SER A 9 -22.24 5.23 10.18
CA SER A 9 -22.77 6.49 9.68
C SER A 9 -22.21 7.59 10.58
N SER A 10 -21.24 8.33 10.06
CA SER A 10 -20.86 9.63 10.57
C SER A 10 -20.55 10.48 9.36
N ASP A 11 -21.52 11.29 8.97
CA ASP A 11 -21.41 12.35 7.95
C ASP A 11 -20.38 13.39 8.42
N VAL A 12 -19.09 13.05 8.30
CA VAL A 12 -18.01 14.02 8.34
C VAL A 12 -17.91 14.58 6.93
N ALA A 13 -18.21 15.88 6.80
CA ALA A 13 -18.03 16.67 5.59
C ALA A 13 -16.77 16.19 4.84
N GLY A 14 -16.99 15.59 3.67
CA GLY A 14 -16.01 14.81 2.93
C GLY A 14 -14.83 15.67 2.51
N THR A 15 -13.82 15.79 3.37
CA THR A 15 -12.50 16.20 2.95
C THR A 15 -11.98 15.06 2.08
N VAL A 16 -12.05 15.22 0.76
CA VAL A 16 -11.40 14.31 -0.19
C VAL A 16 -9.92 14.33 0.17
N LYS A 17 -9.47 13.31 0.90
CA LYS A 17 -8.04 13.12 1.17
C LYS A 17 -7.37 12.98 -0.20
N LYS A 18 -6.54 13.97 -0.54
CA LYS A 18 -5.78 13.95 -1.78
C LYS A 18 -4.93 12.69 -1.81
N ARG A 19 -4.85 12.02 -2.97
CA ARG A 19 -4.00 10.85 -3.15
C ARG A 19 -2.55 11.26 -2.86
N GLN A 20 -1.90 10.55 -1.95
CA GLN A 20 -0.45 10.67 -1.78
C GLN A 20 0.23 10.05 -3.00
N GLU A 21 1.12 10.80 -3.60
CA GLU A 21 1.96 10.31 -4.69
C GLU A 21 3.12 9.51 -4.10
N ILE A 22 3.27 8.27 -4.59
CA ILE A 22 4.32 7.35 -4.14
C ILE A 22 5.28 7.17 -5.30
N THR A 23 6.54 7.54 -5.07
CA THR A 23 7.61 7.42 -6.07
C THR A 23 7.91 5.96 -6.41
N MET A 24 8.42 5.72 -7.62
CA MET A 24 8.77 4.36 -8.06
C MET A 24 9.88 3.74 -7.20
N GLU A 25 10.88 4.52 -6.78
CA GLU A 25 11.94 4.06 -5.86
C GLU A 25 11.38 3.49 -4.56
N THR A 26 10.36 4.13 -3.99
CA THR A 26 9.73 3.68 -2.74
C THR A 26 9.01 2.35 -2.95
N LYS A 27 8.34 2.18 -4.09
CA LYS A 27 7.67 0.92 -4.43
C LYS A 27 8.67 -0.23 -4.59
N VAL A 28 9.81 0.01 -5.23
CA VAL A 28 10.88 -0.99 -5.38
C VAL A 28 11.44 -1.38 -4.01
N LYS A 29 11.79 -0.42 -3.15
CA LYS A 29 12.29 -0.70 -1.79
C LYS A 29 11.31 -1.53 -0.95
N ILE A 30 10.01 -1.30 -1.11
CA ILE A 30 8.96 -2.09 -0.45
C ILE A 30 8.97 -3.54 -0.97
N ILE A 31 9.14 -3.74 -2.27
CA ILE A 31 9.22 -5.08 -2.88
C ILE A 31 10.48 -5.81 -2.38
N GLU A 32 11.63 -5.16 -2.41
CA GLU A 32 12.91 -5.72 -1.94
C GLU A 32 12.84 -6.18 -0.48
N ARG A 33 12.28 -5.36 0.42
CA ARG A 33 12.11 -5.74 1.84
C ARG A 33 11.15 -6.92 2.03
N MET A 34 10.12 -7.00 1.19
CA MET A 34 9.20 -8.13 1.23
C MET A 34 9.87 -9.41 0.75
N GLU A 35 10.71 -9.34 -0.30
CA GLU A 35 11.51 -10.47 -0.78
C GLU A 35 12.57 -10.92 0.24
N GLN A 36 13.11 -9.99 1.03
CA GLN A 36 13.98 -10.28 2.18
C GLN A 36 13.25 -10.98 3.33
N GLY A 37 11.91 -11.08 3.28
CA GLY A 37 11.09 -11.76 4.26
C GLY A 37 10.60 -10.87 5.41
N GLU A 38 10.71 -9.54 5.30
CA GLU A 38 10.07 -8.64 6.25
C GLU A 38 8.54 -8.78 6.19
N LYS A 39 7.87 -8.62 7.34
CA LYS A 39 6.41 -8.69 7.38
C LYS A 39 5.82 -7.44 6.75
N MET A 40 4.78 -7.62 5.94
CA MET A 40 4.04 -6.51 5.32
C MET A 40 3.60 -5.44 6.34
N VAL A 41 3.26 -5.85 7.58
CA VAL A 41 2.87 -4.95 8.67
C VAL A 41 4.02 -4.01 9.03
N ASP A 42 5.21 -4.56 9.25
CA ASP A 42 6.40 -3.80 9.64
C ASP A 42 6.83 -2.84 8.53
N ILE A 43 6.77 -3.30 7.28
CA ILE A 43 7.03 -2.45 6.10
C ILE A 43 6.02 -1.31 6.03
N SER A 44 4.71 -1.59 6.11
CA SER A 44 3.66 -0.56 6.09
C SER A 44 3.87 0.48 7.19
N HIS A 45 4.22 0.06 8.41
CA HIS A 45 4.50 0.96 9.52
C HIS A 45 5.74 1.83 9.27
N SER A 46 6.82 1.25 8.72
CA SER A 46 8.06 1.99 8.45
C SER A 46 7.89 3.11 7.43
N TYR A 47 6.99 2.94 6.46
CA TYR A 47 6.67 3.94 5.43
C TYR A 47 5.45 4.80 5.77
N ASN A 48 4.84 4.61 6.96
CA ASN A 48 3.59 5.25 7.37
C ASN A 48 2.48 5.11 6.31
N MET A 49 2.39 3.93 5.69
CA MET A 49 1.44 3.61 4.62
C MET A 49 0.34 2.68 5.11
N ASN A 50 -0.86 2.83 4.55
CA ASN A 50 -1.94 1.87 4.77
C ASN A 50 -1.57 0.49 4.18
N HIS A 51 -1.95 -0.59 4.87
CA HIS A 51 -1.77 -1.96 4.40
C HIS A 51 -2.37 -2.21 3.01
N SER A 52 -3.48 -1.54 2.68
CA SER A 52 -4.09 -1.61 1.34
C SER A 52 -3.17 -1.09 0.25
N THR A 53 -2.42 -0.02 0.54
CA THR A 53 -1.46 0.59 -0.39
C THR A 53 -0.28 -0.34 -0.61
N THR A 54 0.32 -0.86 0.47
CA THR A 54 1.40 -1.86 0.40
C THR A 54 0.95 -3.12 -0.35
N GLY A 55 -0.27 -3.61 -0.08
CA GLY A 55 -0.85 -4.74 -0.81
C GLY A 55 -1.07 -4.48 -2.30
N MET A 56 -1.43 -3.25 -2.71
CA MET A 56 -1.52 -2.91 -4.14
C MET A 56 -0.14 -2.87 -4.81
N ILE A 57 0.88 -2.41 -4.10
CA ILE A 57 2.27 -2.40 -4.60
C ILE A 57 2.70 -3.85 -4.88
N LEU A 58 2.46 -4.75 -3.93
CA LEU A 58 2.78 -6.18 -4.07
C LEU A 58 2.02 -6.86 -5.21
N LYS A 59 0.77 -6.48 -5.46
CA LYS A 59 -0.01 -7.02 -6.59
C LYS A 59 0.48 -6.55 -7.96
N ASN A 60 1.22 -5.46 -8.01
CA ASN A 60 1.73 -4.86 -9.26
C ASN A 60 3.26 -4.94 -9.35
N THR A 61 3.90 -5.87 -8.63
CA THR A 61 5.35 -6.07 -8.62
C THR A 61 5.93 -6.13 -10.03
N ASP A 62 5.34 -6.94 -10.91
CA ASP A 62 5.85 -7.18 -12.26
C ASP A 62 5.90 -5.88 -13.07
N LYS A 63 4.81 -5.11 -13.03
CA LYS A 63 4.71 -3.82 -13.73
C LYS A 63 5.67 -2.77 -13.18
N ILE A 64 5.88 -2.78 -11.85
CA ILE A 64 6.79 -1.86 -11.19
C ILE A 64 8.23 -2.18 -11.59
N MET A 65 8.60 -3.46 -11.61
CA MET A 65 9.94 -3.93 -11.98
C MET A 65 10.22 -3.78 -13.48
N GLU A 66 9.23 -4.00 -14.35
CA GLU A 66 9.33 -3.75 -15.79
C GLU A 66 9.63 -2.28 -16.09
N HIS A 67 8.94 -1.36 -15.42
CA HIS A 67 9.16 0.08 -15.58
C HIS A 67 10.54 0.52 -15.08
N VAL A 68 11.13 -0.17 -14.11
CA VAL A 68 12.48 0.18 -13.58
C VAL A 68 13.59 -0.35 -14.48
N LYS A 69 13.33 -1.42 -15.23
CA LYS A 69 14.29 -2.03 -16.15
C LYS A 69 14.30 -1.39 -17.53
N SER A 70 13.24 -0.63 -17.88
CA SER A 70 13.13 0.14 -19.13
C SER A 70 13.74 1.52 -18.97
#